data_AF-A0A6L8Q6D9-F1
#
_entry.id   AF-A0A6L8Q6D9-F1
#
_cell.length_a   1.000
_cell.length_b   1.000
_cell.length_c   1.000
_cell.angle_alpha   90.00
_cell.angle_beta   90.00
_cell.angle_gamma   90.00
#
_symmetry.space_group_name_H-M   'P 1'
#
loop_
_entity.id
_entity.type
_entity.pdbx_description
1 polymer ?
#
loop_
_entity_poly.entity_id
_entity_poly.type
_entity_poly.pdbx_seq_one_letter_code
_entity_poly.pdbx_strand_id
1 'polypeptide(L)'
;MAKVDTLPHHLRPLMGKPSVTMGRCAVCGRARPLEQHHIVRRGAGKLFDGTGREIEKPTVTLCGFGNNLKDADGREFCHGLAHANRLHFRWVEADPIACGGHWEVIVLDEPASYLKALGLEGWRRL
;
A
#
# COMPACT_ATOMS: atom_id res chain seq x y z
N MET A 1 -4.46 -28.87 -9.24
CA MET A 1 -3.21 -28.11 -9.40
C MET A 1 -2.76 -27.64 -8.03
N ALA A 2 -1.50 -27.87 -7.66
CA ALA A 2 -0.95 -27.32 -6.42
C ALA A 2 -1.06 -25.79 -6.46
N LYS A 3 -1.49 -25.18 -5.37
CA LYS A 3 -1.54 -23.72 -5.25
C LYS A 3 -0.11 -23.25 -4.99
N VAL A 4 0.49 -22.61 -6.00
CA VAL A 4 1.89 -22.17 -5.96
C VAL A 4 1.94 -20.67 -5.72
N ASP A 5 2.80 -20.25 -4.79
CA ASP A 5 3.12 -18.84 -4.58
C ASP A 5 3.74 -18.25 -5.84
N THR A 6 3.15 -17.18 -6.35
CA THR A 6 3.69 -16.40 -7.49
C THR A 6 4.06 -14.97 -7.10
N LEU A 7 3.78 -14.56 -5.87
CA LEU A 7 4.11 -13.23 -5.37
C LEU A 7 5.63 -13.08 -5.13
N PRO A 8 6.28 -12.02 -5.66
CA PRO A 8 7.66 -11.70 -5.36
C PRO A 8 7.96 -11.62 -3.86
N HIS A 9 9.09 -12.18 -3.44
CA HIS A 9 9.46 -12.28 -2.02
C HIS A 9 9.45 -10.94 -1.28
N HIS A 10 9.91 -9.87 -1.93
CA HIS A 10 9.95 -8.54 -1.31
C HIS A 10 8.58 -7.92 -1.03
N LEU A 11 7.49 -8.43 -1.64
CA LEU A 11 6.12 -7.98 -1.38
C LEU A 11 5.41 -8.81 -0.32
N ARG A 12 5.94 -9.99 0.04
CA ARG A 12 5.33 -10.89 1.04
C ARG A 12 5.12 -10.23 2.41
N PRO A 13 6.02 -9.37 2.94
CA PRO A 13 5.79 -8.69 4.22
C PRO A 13 4.54 -7.80 4.27
N LEU A 14 4.03 -7.38 3.11
CA LEU A 14 2.83 -6.54 3.00
C LEU A 14 1.54 -7.37 2.98
N MET A 15 1.62 -8.69 2.77
CA MET A 15 0.44 -9.53 2.60
C MET A 15 -0.22 -9.88 3.93
N GLY A 16 -1.54 -10.05 3.92
CA GLY A 16 -2.30 -10.47 5.11
C GLY A 16 -2.35 -9.43 6.24
N LYS A 17 -1.81 -8.23 6.01
CA LYS A 17 -1.87 -7.11 6.94
C LYS A 17 -3.26 -6.45 6.89
N PRO A 18 -3.67 -5.69 7.92
CA PRO A 18 -5.01 -5.08 7.93
C PRO A 18 -5.22 -4.08 6.79
N SER A 19 -6.37 -4.14 6.12
CA SER A 19 -6.82 -3.07 5.23
C SER A 19 -7.23 -1.84 6.04
N VAL A 20 -7.01 -0.65 5.46
CA VAL A 20 -7.32 0.65 6.08
C VAL A 20 -8.52 1.27 5.36
N THR A 21 -9.67 1.27 6.03
CA THR A 21 -10.91 1.89 5.53
C THR A 21 -11.27 3.11 6.37
N MET A 22 -11.34 4.27 5.73
CA MET A 22 -11.64 5.55 6.36
C MET A 22 -12.62 6.38 5.52
N GLY A 23 -13.36 7.30 6.15
CA GLY A 23 -14.19 8.31 5.47
C GLY A 23 -13.42 9.50 4.88
N ARG A 24 -12.08 9.39 4.79
CA ARG A 24 -11.14 10.36 4.21
C ARG A 24 -9.90 9.63 3.73
N CYS A 25 -9.05 10.31 2.96
CA CYS A 25 -7.76 9.75 2.57
C CYS A 25 -6.90 9.48 3.81
N ALA A 26 -6.41 8.25 3.95
CA ALA A 26 -5.53 7.86 5.05
C ALA A 26 -4.19 8.61 5.05
N VAL A 27 -3.75 9.12 3.88
CA VAL A 27 -2.45 9.79 3.73
C VAL A 27 -2.54 11.28 3.96
N CYS A 28 -3.42 11.99 3.25
CA CYS A 28 -3.49 13.47 3.28
C CYS A 28 -4.75 14.03 3.94
N GLY A 29 -5.69 13.19 4.38
CA GLY A 29 -6.92 13.63 5.04
C GLY A 29 -8.01 14.20 4.13
N ARG A 30 -7.77 14.31 2.81
CA ARG A 30 -8.76 14.80 1.85
C ARG A 30 -10.04 13.97 1.89
N ALA A 31 -11.21 14.63 1.88
CA ALA A 31 -12.51 13.97 2.05
C ALA A 31 -13.05 13.29 0.77
N ARG A 32 -12.71 13.79 -0.43
CA ARG A 32 -13.19 13.25 -1.71
C ARG A 32 -12.38 13.75 -2.91
N PRO A 33 -12.45 13.05 -4.07
CA PRO A 33 -12.99 11.69 -4.25
C PRO A 33 -12.13 10.65 -3.53
N LEU A 34 -12.71 9.50 -3.15
CA LEU A 34 -12.03 8.42 -2.41
C LEU A 34 -12.20 7.09 -3.14
N GLU A 35 -11.14 6.29 -3.18
CA GLU A 35 -11.16 4.90 -3.65
C GLU A 35 -10.31 3.98 -2.75
N GLN A 36 -10.62 2.68 -2.76
CA GLN A 36 -9.79 1.65 -2.14
C GLN A 36 -8.63 1.28 -3.08
N HIS A 37 -7.42 1.66 -2.69
CA HIS A 37 -6.20 1.31 -3.42
C HIS A 37 -5.59 0.02 -2.87
N HIS A 38 -5.14 -0.88 -3.73
CA HIS A 38 -4.43 -2.07 -3.27
C HIS A 38 -2.97 -1.73 -2.98
N ILE A 39 -2.51 -1.93 -1.74
CA ILE A 39 -1.11 -1.66 -1.34
C ILE A 39 -0.15 -2.51 -2.16
N VAL A 40 -0.50 -3.79 -2.36
CA VAL A 40 0.17 -4.67 -3.32
C VAL A 40 -0.66 -4.71 -4.60
N ARG A 41 -0.06 -4.38 -5.75
CA ARG A 41 -0.78 -4.35 -7.03
C ARG A 41 -1.55 -5.66 -7.27
N ARG A 42 -2.79 -5.59 -7.77
CA ARG A 42 -3.64 -6.77 -8.02
C ARG A 42 -2.92 -7.86 -8.82
N GLY A 43 -2.20 -7.45 -9.88
CA GLY A 43 -1.44 -8.33 -10.77
C GLY A 43 -0.04 -8.75 -10.29
N ALA A 44 0.37 -8.43 -9.06
CA ALA A 44 1.71 -8.77 -8.57
C ALA A 44 1.94 -10.27 -8.28
N GLY A 45 0.92 -11.11 -8.44
CA GLY A 45 0.97 -12.54 -8.09
C GLY A 45 0.09 -12.88 -6.88
N LYS A 46 0.15 -14.14 -6.44
CA LYS A 46 -0.67 -14.70 -5.36
C LYS A 46 0.23 -15.30 -4.27
N LEU A 47 -0.25 -15.28 -3.04
CA LEU A 47 0.37 -15.90 -1.87
C LEU A 47 -0.67 -16.78 -1.18
N PHE A 48 -0.30 -17.98 -0.77
CA PHE A 48 -1.21 -18.90 -0.07
C PHE A 48 -0.70 -19.21 1.35
N ASP A 49 -1.61 -19.44 2.29
CA ASP A 49 -1.26 -19.90 3.63
C ASP A 49 -1.00 -21.42 3.69
N GLY A 50 -0.60 -21.93 4.86
CA GLY A 50 -0.32 -23.36 5.06
C GLY A 50 -1.52 -24.30 4.82
N THR A 51 -2.73 -23.76 4.73
CA THR A 51 -3.95 -24.52 4.39
C THR A 51 -4.31 -24.44 2.90
N GLY A 52 -3.54 -23.66 2.13
CA GLY A 52 -3.80 -23.39 0.73
C GLY A 52 -4.87 -22.32 0.51
N ARG A 53 -5.23 -21.49 1.49
CA ARG A 53 -6.12 -20.35 1.26
C ARG A 53 -5.31 -19.17 0.70
N GLU A 54 -5.85 -18.49 -0.32
CA GLU A 54 -5.18 -17.29 -0.88
C GLU A 54 -5.20 -16.17 0.17
N ILE A 55 -4.04 -15.59 0.44
CA ILE A 55 -3.89 -14.46 1.36
C ILE A 55 -4.29 -13.19 0.61
N GLU A 56 -5.27 -12.47 1.16
CA GLU A 56 -5.76 -11.24 0.56
C GLU A 56 -4.71 -10.13 0.56
N LYS A 57 -4.74 -9.31 -0.50
CA LYS A 57 -3.91 -8.12 -0.62
C LYS A 57 -4.60 -6.98 0.14
N PRO A 58 -3.93 -6.33 1.10
CA PRO A 58 -4.54 -5.24 1.83
C PRO A 58 -4.82 -4.03 0.93
N THR A 59 -5.88 -3.31 1.29
CA THR A 59 -6.27 -2.05 0.65
C THR A 59 -6.20 -0.87 1.61
N VAL A 60 -6.15 0.34 1.06
CA VAL A 60 -6.12 1.60 1.81
C VAL A 60 -7.00 2.64 1.13
N THR A 61 -7.81 3.38 1.92
CA THR A 61 -8.58 4.53 1.40
C THR A 61 -7.63 5.66 0.98
N LEU A 62 -7.58 5.98 -0.31
CA LEU A 62 -6.81 7.11 -0.85
C LEU A 62 -7.72 8.11 -1.57
N CYS A 63 -7.29 9.38 -1.61
CA CYS A 63 -7.97 10.36 -2.45
C CYS A 63 -7.58 10.21 -3.92
N GLY A 64 -8.50 10.58 -4.80
CA GLY A 64 -8.38 10.40 -6.24
C GLY A 64 -9.11 9.16 -6.74
N PHE A 65 -9.04 8.94 -8.05
CA PHE A 65 -9.71 7.85 -8.73
C PHE A 65 -8.91 7.37 -9.92
N GLY A 66 -8.90 6.06 -10.15
CA GLY A 66 -8.05 5.45 -11.17
C GLY A 66 -6.58 5.83 -10.99
N ASN A 67 -5.92 6.23 -12.07
CA ASN A 67 -4.52 6.67 -12.08
C ASN A 67 -4.35 8.20 -12.22
N ASN A 68 -5.42 8.98 -12.02
CA ASN A 68 -5.34 10.44 -12.12
C ASN A 68 -4.39 11.01 -11.06
N LEU A 69 -3.36 11.74 -11.51
CA LEU A 69 -2.31 12.26 -10.62
C LEU A 69 -2.73 13.53 -9.90
N LYS A 70 -3.55 14.38 -10.53
CA LYS A 70 -3.92 15.70 -10.01
C LYS A 70 -5.40 15.98 -10.19
N ASP A 71 -5.95 16.85 -9.35
CA ASP A 71 -7.26 17.45 -9.55
C ASP A 71 -7.20 18.69 -10.46
N ALA A 72 -8.36 19.33 -10.67
CA ALA A 72 -8.47 20.54 -11.49
C ALA A 72 -7.68 21.74 -10.96
N ASP A 73 -7.41 21.78 -9.65
CA ASP A 73 -6.62 22.83 -8.99
C ASP A 73 -5.11 22.49 -8.97
N GLY A 74 -4.70 21.41 -9.63
CA GLY A 74 -3.32 20.95 -9.70
C GLY A 74 -2.83 20.24 -8.44
N ARG A 75 -3.70 19.94 -7.47
CA ARG A 75 -3.34 19.24 -6.23
C ARG A 75 -3.24 17.75 -6.50
N GLU A 76 -2.20 17.12 -5.96
CA GLU A 76 -1.95 15.71 -6.20
C GLU A 76 -2.98 14.80 -5.49
N PHE A 77 -3.31 13.71 -6.15
CA PHE A 77 -4.08 12.61 -5.59
C PHE A 77 -3.16 11.53 -5.06
N CYS A 78 -3.33 11.12 -3.80
CA CYS A 78 -2.54 10.04 -3.22
C CYS A 78 -2.73 8.71 -3.97
N HIS A 79 -3.93 8.46 -4.51
CA HIS A 79 -4.15 7.29 -5.37
C HIS A 79 -3.28 7.35 -6.63
N GLY A 80 -3.27 8.49 -7.33
CA GLY A 80 -2.41 8.71 -8.49
C GLY A 80 -0.92 8.58 -8.16
N LEU A 81 -0.48 9.13 -7.03
CA LEU A 81 0.90 8.99 -6.55
C LEU A 81 1.30 7.53 -6.33
N ALA A 82 0.39 6.69 -5.81
CA ALA A 82 0.64 5.26 -5.64
C ALA A 82 0.83 4.54 -6.98
N HIS A 83 0.00 4.84 -7.99
CA HIS A 83 0.17 4.30 -9.34
C HIS A 83 1.46 4.81 -10.00
N ALA A 84 1.84 6.05 -9.74
CA ALA A 84 3.06 6.68 -10.25
C ALA A 84 4.35 6.24 -9.52
N ASN A 85 4.27 5.30 -8.58
CA ASN A 85 5.40 4.87 -7.74
C ASN A 85 6.05 6.03 -6.94
N ARG A 86 5.25 7.03 -6.57
CA ARG A 86 5.62 8.18 -5.74
C ARG A 86 4.98 8.13 -4.34
N LEU A 87 4.21 7.10 -4.05
CA LEU A 87 3.68 6.78 -2.73
C LEU A 87 3.92 5.31 -2.45
N HIS A 88 4.61 5.00 -1.35
CA HIS A 88 4.92 3.62 -0.96
C HIS A 88 4.45 3.35 0.47
N PHE A 89 4.15 2.10 0.77
CA PHE A 89 3.71 1.63 2.08
C PHE A 89 4.63 0.53 2.58
N ARG A 90 4.91 0.50 3.89
CA ARG A 90 5.58 -0.63 4.54
C ARG A 90 4.85 -1.01 5.81
N TRP A 91 4.95 -2.28 6.17
CA TRP A 91 4.51 -2.76 7.47
C TRP A 91 5.68 -2.73 8.44
N VAL A 92 5.47 -2.13 9.60
CA VAL A 92 6.41 -2.18 10.72
C VAL A 92 5.78 -3.08 11.79
N GLU A 93 6.43 -4.21 12.07
CA GLU A 93 6.03 -5.08 13.17
C GLU A 93 6.20 -4.33 14.49
N ALA A 94 5.25 -4.52 15.42
CA ALA A 94 5.42 -4.04 16.79
C ALA A 94 6.46 -4.90 17.54
N ASP A 95 6.83 -4.46 18.74
CA ASP A 95 7.63 -5.25 19.66
C ASP A 95 7.04 -6.68 19.77
N PRO A 96 7.87 -7.75 19.78
CA PRO A 96 7.41 -9.15 19.85
C PRO A 96 6.35 -9.44 20.92
N ILE A 97 6.30 -8.64 22.00
CA ILE A 97 5.34 -8.80 23.09
C ILE A 97 3.94 -8.29 22.69
N ALA A 98 3.86 -7.30 21.81
CA ALA A 98 2.62 -6.77 21.27
C ALA A 98 2.36 -7.44 19.93
N CYS A 99 1.49 -8.46 19.88
CA CYS A 99 1.02 -9.10 18.65
C CYS A 99 0.35 -8.09 17.70
N GLY A 100 1.13 -7.29 16.98
CA GLY A 100 0.65 -6.14 16.23
C GLY A 100 1.72 -5.50 15.36
N GLY A 101 1.39 -4.35 14.82
CA GLY A 101 2.24 -3.56 13.94
C GLY A 101 1.46 -2.38 13.38
N HIS A 102 2.07 -1.63 12.49
CA HIS A 102 1.41 -0.51 11.85
C HIS A 102 1.90 -0.28 10.43
N TRP A 103 1.05 0.39 9.66
CA TRP A 103 1.43 0.91 8.36
C TRP A 103 2.26 2.17 8.52
N GLU A 104 3.32 2.24 7.72
CA GLU A 104 4.03 3.47 7.43
C GLU A 104 3.94 3.79 5.95
N VAL A 105 4.04 5.07 5.64
CA VAL A 105 3.95 5.62 4.30
C VAL A 105 5.10 6.59 4.05
N ILE A 106 5.56 6.64 2.80
CA ILE A 106 6.48 7.65 2.29
C ILE A 106 5.95 8.21 0.97
N VAL A 107 6.03 9.54 0.82
CA VAL A 107 5.71 10.26 -0.42
C VAL A 107 7.02 10.73 -1.02
N LEU A 108 7.20 10.56 -2.33
CA LEU A 108 8.41 10.89 -3.05
C LEU A 108 8.12 11.91 -4.16
N ASP A 109 9.07 12.82 -4.38
CA ASP A 109 8.98 13.78 -5.48
C ASP A 109 9.15 13.08 -6.84
N GLU A 110 10.01 12.07 -6.91
CA GLU A 110 10.28 11.29 -8.12
C GLU A 110 9.89 9.80 -7.96
N PRO A 111 9.47 9.13 -9.06
CA PRO A 111 9.16 7.69 -9.01
C PRO A 111 10.35 6.83 -8.55
N ALA A 112 10.06 5.85 -7.70
CA ALA A 112 11.06 4.88 -7.24
C ALA A 112 10.49 3.44 -7.25
N SER A 113 11.34 2.45 -7.47
CA SER A 113 10.95 1.06 -7.20
C SER A 113 10.69 0.87 -5.70
N TYR A 114 9.85 -0.09 -5.33
CA TYR A 114 9.55 -0.37 -3.93
C TYR A 114 10.82 -0.71 -3.12
N LEU A 115 11.71 -1.55 -3.67
CA LEU A 115 12.99 -1.87 -3.04
C LEU A 115 13.87 -0.63 -2.82
N LYS A 116 13.88 0.32 -3.76
CA LYS A 116 14.60 1.58 -3.58
C LYS A 116 13.96 2.41 -2.47
N ALA A 117 12.62 2.53 -2.46
CA ALA A 117 11.89 3.29 -1.45
C ALA A 117 12.12 2.77 -0.02
N LEU A 118 12.25 1.45 0.16
CA LEU A 118 12.56 0.85 1.46
C LEU A 118 13.86 1.35 2.09
N GLY A 119 14.85 1.73 1.27
CA GLY A 119 16.13 2.28 1.73
C GLY A 119 16.14 3.79 1.95
N LEU A 120 15.02 4.48 1.74
CA LEU A 120 14.91 5.92 1.95
C LEU A 120 14.44 6.25 3.37
N GLU A 121 14.85 7.42 3.85
CA GLU A 121 14.33 8.02 5.08
C GLU A 121 13.03 8.80 4.81
N GLY A 122 12.33 9.22 5.86
CA GLY A 122 11.08 10.00 5.74
C GLY A 122 9.79 9.20 5.78
N TRP A 123 9.87 7.91 6.10
CA TRP A 123 8.70 7.11 6.45
C TRP A 123 8.00 7.68 7.68
N ARG A 124 6.68 7.74 7.63
CA ARG A 124 5.85 8.14 8.76
C ARG A 124 4.72 7.17 8.96
N ARG A 125 4.25 7.06 10.20
CA ARG A 125 3.03 6.31 10.53
C ARG A 125 1.85 6.83 9.72
N LEU A 126 1.06 5.89 9.21
CA LEU A 126 -0.22 6.14 8.55
C LEU A 126 -1.31 6.39 9.60
#